data_AF-A0A3S1DRC4-F1
#
_entry.id   AF-A0A3S1DRC4-F1
#
_cell.length_a   1.000
_cell.length_b   1.000
_cell.length_c   1.000
_cell.angle_alpha   90.00
_cell.angle_beta   90.00
_cell.angle_gamma   90.00
#
_symmetry.space_group_name_H-M   'P 1'
#
loop_
_entity.id
_entity.type
_entity.pdbx_description
1 polymer ?
#
loop_
_entity_poly.entity_id
_entity_poly.type
_entity_poly.pdbx_seq_one_letter_code
_entity_poly.pdbx_strand_id
1 'polypeptide(L)'
;MTNEALVEKYGLKLEYNTVQTYMNLTPMFLHHNLPKPCLILSDWSLEIMLKTLYIQERGSIFPPYNLPLEDLLDLTRSETGTDLDSVNLIESVKFLANCPSTSWIQNMSAAQLQRLMRRVDELLCRLSSRVTNSPIKRYTSIF
;
A
#
# COMPACT_ATOMS: atom_id res chain seq x y z
N MET A 1 -26.39 2.23 -16.48
CA MET A 1 -25.21 1.76 -15.71
C MET A 1 -25.51 0.34 -15.29
N THR A 2 -24.72 -0.64 -15.73
CA THR A 2 -24.88 -2.06 -15.37
C THR A 2 -24.54 -2.28 -13.89
N ASN A 3 -25.11 -3.32 -13.27
CA ASN A 3 -24.84 -3.70 -11.87
C ASN A 3 -23.35 -3.95 -11.62
N GLU A 4 -22.62 -4.43 -12.63
CA GLU A 4 -21.18 -4.69 -12.57
C GLU A 4 -20.36 -3.40 -12.38
N ALA A 5 -20.69 -2.34 -13.12
CA ALA A 5 -20.03 -1.03 -12.98
C ALA A 5 -20.32 -0.36 -11.62
N LEU A 6 -21.40 -0.75 -10.94
CA LEU A 6 -21.71 -0.29 -9.59
C LEU A 6 -20.89 -1.07 -8.55
N VAL A 7 -20.81 -2.40 -8.66
CA VAL A 7 -20.01 -3.24 -7.75
C VAL A 7 -18.54 -2.87 -7.80
N GLU A 8 -17.98 -2.68 -9.00
CA GLU A 8 -16.61 -2.21 -9.20
C GLU A 8 -16.41 -0.81 -8.57
N LYS A 9 -17.30 0.15 -8.86
CA LYS A 9 -17.21 1.53 -8.34
C LYS A 9 -17.31 1.62 -6.82
N TYR A 10 -18.13 0.77 -6.18
CA TYR A 10 -18.32 0.75 -4.73
C TYR A 10 -17.27 -0.11 -4.01
N GLY A 11 -16.81 -1.20 -4.62
CA GLY A 11 -15.71 -2.04 -4.13
C GLY A 11 -14.41 -1.24 -4.05
N LEU A 12 -14.02 -0.57 -5.14
CA LEU A 12 -12.84 0.29 -5.17
C LEU A 12 -12.92 1.39 -4.10
N LYS A 13 -14.10 2.00 -3.90
CA LYS A 13 -14.29 3.05 -2.87
C LYS A 13 -14.08 2.50 -1.44
N LEU A 14 -14.53 1.28 -1.18
CA LEU A 14 -14.36 0.63 0.13
C LEU A 14 -12.88 0.32 0.40
N GLU A 15 -12.16 -0.16 -0.61
CA GLU A 15 -10.72 -0.43 -0.53
C GLU A 15 -9.93 0.86 -0.21
N TYR A 16 -10.26 1.97 -0.86
CA TYR A 16 -9.63 3.27 -0.59
C TYR A 16 -9.79 3.77 0.84
N ASN A 17 -11.02 3.72 1.34
CA ASN A 17 -11.30 4.14 2.71
C ASN A 17 -10.56 3.26 3.72
N THR A 18 -10.39 1.97 3.39
CA THR A 18 -9.66 1.02 4.23
C THR A 18 -8.17 1.37 4.28
N VAL A 19 -7.54 1.61 3.12
CA VAL A 19 -6.14 2.07 3.03
C VAL A 19 -5.95 3.36 3.82
N GLN A 20 -6.80 4.37 3.61
CA GLN A 20 -6.71 5.64 4.33
C GLN A 20 -6.85 5.45 5.84
N THR A 21 -7.78 4.58 6.28
CA THR A 21 -8.00 4.30 7.70
C THR A 21 -6.78 3.67 8.34
N TYR A 22 -6.18 2.65 7.71
CA TYR A 22 -4.97 2.00 8.23
C TYR A 22 -3.80 2.97 8.31
N MET A 23 -3.58 3.78 7.29
CA MET A 23 -2.51 4.78 7.32
C MET A 23 -2.79 5.87 8.36
N ASN A 24 -4.04 6.34 8.53
CA ASN A 24 -4.39 7.32 9.57
C ASN A 24 -4.15 6.81 11.01
N LEU A 25 -4.11 5.49 11.24
CA LEU A 25 -3.75 4.90 12.53
C LEU A 25 -2.23 4.88 12.77
N THR A 26 -1.43 4.90 11.70
CA THR A 26 0.03 4.78 11.76
C THR A 26 0.71 5.89 12.58
N PRO A 27 0.31 7.18 12.52
CA PRO A 27 0.87 8.25 13.36
C PRO A 27 0.81 7.97 14.87
N MET A 28 -0.23 7.31 15.35
CA MET A 28 -0.35 6.94 16.77
C MET A 28 0.76 5.97 17.17
N PHE A 29 1.01 4.94 16.37
CA PHE A 29 2.06 3.95 16.65
C PHE A 29 3.46 4.52 16.42
N LEU A 30 3.62 5.42 15.44
CA LEU A 30 4.85 6.18 15.22
C LEU A 30 5.22 7.02 16.46
N HIS A 31 4.25 7.72 17.05
CA HIS A 31 4.48 8.54 18.23
C HIS A 31 5.02 7.73 19.42
N HIS A 32 4.56 6.48 19.57
CA HIS A 32 5.02 5.56 20.60
C HIS A 32 6.24 4.71 20.19
N ASN A 33 6.83 4.98 19.02
CA ASN A 33 7.90 4.17 18.43
C ASN A 33 7.58 2.66 18.44
N LEU A 34 6.38 2.28 18.01
CA LEU A 34 5.92 0.91 17.91
C LEU A 34 6.02 0.45 16.45
N PRO A 35 7.13 -0.20 16.02
CA PRO A 35 7.39 -0.40 14.60
C PRO A 35 6.51 -1.51 14.01
N LYS A 36 6.16 -2.53 14.82
CA LYS A 36 5.42 -3.69 14.34
C LYS A 36 4.00 -3.34 13.86
N PRO A 37 3.16 -2.59 14.61
CA PRO A 37 1.87 -2.14 14.10
C PRO A 37 1.98 -1.26 12.84
N CYS A 38 2.95 -0.34 12.79
CA CYS A 38 3.19 0.50 11.62
C CYS A 38 3.46 -0.34 10.36
N LEU A 39 4.29 -1.37 10.49
CA LEU A 39 4.62 -2.29 9.40
C LEU A 39 3.41 -3.11 8.94
N ILE A 40 2.61 -3.65 9.87
CA ILE A 40 1.41 -4.43 9.55
C ILE A 40 0.40 -3.57 8.78
N LEU A 41 0.12 -2.37 9.26
CA LEU A 41 -0.82 -1.45 8.61
C LEU A 41 -0.32 -1.01 7.23
N SER A 42 0.99 -0.82 7.10
CA SER A 42 1.63 -0.50 5.82
C SER A 42 1.53 -1.65 4.82
N ASP A 43 1.80 -2.88 5.25
CA ASP A 43 1.70 -4.09 4.41
C ASP A 43 0.28 -4.26 3.86
N TRP A 44 -0.73 -4.21 4.74
CA TRP A 44 -2.13 -4.29 4.32
C TRP A 44 -2.54 -3.16 3.39
N SER A 45 -2.07 -1.94 3.65
CA SER A 45 -2.38 -0.78 2.81
C SER A 45 -1.79 -0.92 1.41
N LEU A 46 -0.53 -1.36 1.31
CA LEU A 46 0.14 -1.62 0.04
C LEU A 46 -0.52 -2.78 -0.71
N GLU A 47 -0.84 -3.87 -0.02
CA GLU A 47 -1.49 -5.04 -0.62
C GLU A 47 -2.85 -4.68 -1.22
N ILE A 48 -3.68 -3.97 -0.46
CA ILE A 48 -4.99 -3.51 -0.95
C ILE A 48 -4.78 -2.62 -2.18
N MET A 49 -3.93 -1.59 -2.10
CA MET A 49 -3.70 -0.67 -3.21
C MET A 49 -3.21 -1.36 -4.48
N LEU A 50 -2.28 -2.32 -4.36
CA LEU A 50 -1.76 -3.08 -5.49
C LEU A 50 -2.83 -3.98 -6.11
N LYS A 51 -3.65 -4.65 -5.29
CA LYS A 51 -4.77 -5.47 -5.77
C LYS A 51 -5.84 -4.63 -6.46
N THR A 52 -6.17 -3.47 -5.90
CA THR A 52 -7.05 -2.46 -6.51
C THR A 52 -6.51 -2.02 -7.87
N LEU A 53 -5.21 -1.71 -7.96
CA LEU A 53 -4.58 -1.30 -9.22
C LEU A 53 -4.55 -2.45 -10.24
N TYR A 54 -4.30 -3.68 -9.81
CA TYR A 54 -4.34 -4.87 -10.66
C TYR A 54 -5.70 -5.07 -11.31
N ILE A 55 -6.78 -5.06 -10.52
CA ILE A 55 -8.17 -5.19 -10.98
C ILE A 55 -8.44 -4.17 -12.08
N GLN A 56 -8.05 -2.92 -11.84
CA GLN A 56 -8.30 -1.83 -12.77
C GLN A 56 -7.47 -1.91 -14.05
N GLU A 57 -6.16 -2.11 -13.95
CA GLU A 57 -5.26 -2.09 -15.12
C GLU A 57 -5.41 -3.35 -15.98
N ARG A 58 -5.78 -4.49 -15.37
CA ARG A 58 -5.96 -5.77 -16.08
C ARG A 58 -7.43 -6.06 -16.45
N GLY A 59 -8.39 -5.24 -15.99
CA GLY A 59 -9.82 -5.48 -16.18
C GLY A 59 -10.31 -6.79 -15.55
N SER A 60 -9.63 -7.26 -14.51
CA SER A 60 -9.99 -8.49 -13.79
C SER A 60 -11.06 -8.20 -12.74
N ILE A 61 -11.99 -9.13 -12.52
CA ILE A 61 -13.01 -8.98 -11.46
C ILE A 61 -12.40 -9.26 -10.09
N PHE A 62 -11.38 -10.12 -10.03
CA PHE A 62 -10.74 -10.53 -8.78
C PHE A 62 -9.22 -10.38 -8.88
N PRO A 63 -8.55 -9.92 -7.82
CA PRO A 63 -7.10 -9.94 -7.76
C PRO A 63 -6.61 -11.37 -7.46
N PRO A 64 -5.37 -11.71 -7.84
CA PRO A 64 -4.79 -12.99 -7.43
C PRO A 64 -4.61 -13.05 -5.91
N TYR A 65 -4.60 -14.26 -5.36
CA TYR A 65 -4.38 -14.46 -3.91
C TYR A 65 -3.05 -13.86 -3.47
N ASN A 66 -1.97 -14.19 -4.19
CA ASN A 66 -0.67 -13.55 -4.11
C ASN A 66 -0.36 -12.87 -5.43
N LEU A 67 0.14 -11.64 -5.39
CA LEU A 67 0.59 -10.93 -6.57
C LEU A 67 1.95 -11.49 -7.04
N PRO A 68 2.07 -12.01 -8.27
CA PRO A 68 3.35 -12.42 -8.84
C PRO A 68 4.35 -11.26 -8.90
N LEU A 69 5.66 -11.58 -8.92
CA LEU A 69 6.70 -10.55 -8.99
C LEU A 69 6.63 -9.77 -10.31
N GLU A 70 6.29 -10.43 -11.41
CA GLU A 70 6.13 -9.80 -12.72
C GLU A 70 5.02 -8.76 -12.70
N ASP A 71 3.88 -9.09 -12.10
CA ASP A 71 2.78 -8.15 -11.91
C ASP A 71 3.15 -7.01 -10.96
N LEU A 72 3.92 -7.29 -9.91
CA LEU A 72 4.41 -6.27 -9.00
C LEU A 72 5.35 -5.27 -9.71
N LEU A 73 6.25 -5.76 -10.57
CA LEU A 73 7.15 -4.93 -11.37
C LEU A 73 6.38 -4.05 -12.36
N ASP A 74 5.36 -4.60 -13.01
CA ASP A 74 4.48 -3.86 -13.92
C ASP A 74 3.66 -2.79 -13.17
N LEU A 75 3.05 -3.16 -12.04
CA LEU A 75 2.19 -2.28 -11.25
C LEU A 75 2.97 -1.19 -10.52
N THR A 76 4.26 -1.37 -10.27
CA THR A 76 5.12 -0.35 -9.65
C THR A 76 5.90 0.49 -10.66
N ARG A 77 5.78 0.18 -11.96
CA ARG A 77 6.51 0.87 -13.03
C ARG A 77 6.34 2.39 -12.94
N SER A 78 7.45 3.09 -13.14
CA SER A 78 7.53 4.55 -13.23
C SER A 78 7.74 4.99 -14.68
N GLU A 79 7.68 6.29 -14.94
CA GLU A 79 7.93 6.86 -16.27
C GLU A 79 9.30 6.46 -16.84
N THR A 80 10.29 6.21 -15.97
CA THR A 80 11.65 5.82 -16.35
C THR A 80 11.85 4.31 -16.46
N GLY A 81 10.80 3.50 -16.26
CA GLY A 81 10.83 2.05 -16.36
C GLY A 81 10.61 1.34 -15.02
N THR A 82 11.24 0.19 -14.85
CA THR A 82 11.07 -0.68 -13.67
C THR A 82 11.54 0.01 -12.39
N ASP A 83 10.67 0.13 -11.41
CA ASP A 83 10.97 0.75 -10.11
C ASP A 83 11.33 -0.33 -9.08
N LEU A 84 12.57 -0.81 -9.16
CA LEU A 84 13.08 -1.83 -8.24
C LEU A 84 13.09 -1.37 -6.78
N ASP A 85 13.25 -0.07 -6.53
CA ASP A 85 13.26 0.48 -5.18
C ASP A 85 11.89 0.33 -4.50
N SER A 86 10.82 0.50 -5.27
CA SER A 86 9.45 0.34 -4.79
C SER A 86 9.09 -1.12 -4.57
N VAL A 87 9.49 -2.00 -5.49
CA VAL A 87 9.34 -3.45 -5.31
C VAL A 87 10.08 -3.91 -4.06
N ASN A 88 11.34 -3.49 -3.89
CA ASN A 88 12.13 -3.81 -2.71
C ASN A 88 11.49 -3.28 -1.42
N LEU A 89 10.94 -2.07 -1.45
CA LEU A 89 10.23 -1.50 -0.30
C LEU A 89 9.01 -2.36 0.08
N ILE A 90 8.17 -2.72 -0.90
CA ILE A 90 6.96 -3.52 -0.69
C ILE A 90 7.32 -4.87 -0.09
N GLU A 91 8.24 -5.60 -0.71
CA GLU A 91 8.66 -6.92 -0.22
C GLU A 91 9.34 -6.86 1.15
N SER A 92 10.12 -5.80 1.41
CA SER A 92 10.73 -5.58 2.73
C SER A 92 9.68 -5.31 3.81
N VAL A 93 8.69 -4.45 3.54
CA VAL A 93 7.60 -4.16 4.47
C VAL A 93 6.79 -5.42 4.74
N LYS A 94 6.43 -6.17 3.70
CA LYS A 94 5.72 -7.45 3.81
C LYS A 94 6.48 -8.46 4.65
N PHE A 95 7.76 -8.63 4.38
CA PHE A 95 8.61 -9.53 5.17
C PHE A 95 8.65 -9.12 6.65
N LEU A 96 8.88 -7.84 6.95
CA LEU A 96 8.95 -7.34 8.33
C LEU A 96 7.59 -7.41 9.05
N ALA A 97 6.49 -7.15 8.35
CA ALA A 97 5.12 -7.27 8.86
C ALA A 97 4.78 -8.72 9.23
N ASN A 98 5.24 -9.69 8.43
CA ASN A 98 4.96 -11.11 8.66
C ASN A 98 6.02 -11.85 9.50
N CYS A 99 7.16 -11.20 9.81
CA CYS A 99 8.20 -11.80 10.63
C CYS A 99 7.71 -12.07 12.07
N PRO A 100 7.76 -13.31 12.58
CA PRO A 100 7.28 -13.66 13.93
C PRO A 100 8.20 -13.14 15.03
N SER A 101 9.49 -12.96 14.75
CA SER A 101 10.46 -12.41 15.70
C SER A 101 10.38 -10.88 15.71
N THR A 102 10.00 -10.31 16.84
CA THR A 102 9.90 -8.85 17.01
C THR A 102 11.21 -8.21 17.49
N SER A 103 12.19 -8.98 17.92
CA SER A 103 13.38 -8.46 18.63
C SER A 103 14.19 -7.47 17.80
N TRP A 104 14.41 -7.74 16.52
CA TRP A 104 15.16 -6.83 15.64
C TRP A 104 14.32 -5.65 15.17
N ILE A 105 13.01 -5.86 14.99
CA ILE A 105 12.06 -4.81 14.61
C ILE A 105 11.92 -3.79 15.75
N GLN A 106 11.89 -4.25 17.01
CA GLN A 106 11.82 -3.38 18.19
C GLN A 106 13.06 -2.50 18.38
N ASN A 107 14.21 -2.90 17.84
CA ASN A 107 15.43 -2.09 17.86
C ASN A 107 15.48 -1.02 16.77
N MET A 108 14.46 -0.91 15.92
CA MET A 108 14.37 0.16 14.93
C MET A 108 14.24 1.50 15.62
N SER A 109 15.14 2.44 15.30
CA SER A 109 15.05 3.80 15.83
C SER A 109 13.83 4.53 15.28
N ALA A 110 13.29 5.47 16.06
CA ALA A 110 12.18 6.33 15.63
C ALA A 110 12.45 7.04 14.31
N ALA A 111 13.68 7.50 14.08
CA ALA A 111 14.08 8.13 12.82
C ALA A 111 14.05 7.15 11.63
N GLN A 112 14.49 5.91 11.82
CA GLN A 112 14.42 4.88 10.77
C GLN A 112 12.96 4.52 10.46
N LEU A 113 12.16 4.31 11.50
CA LEU A 113 10.74 3.99 11.34
C LEU A 113 9.99 5.13 10.63
N GLN A 114 10.21 6.38 11.03
CA GLN A 114 9.59 7.54 10.40
C GLN A 114 9.99 7.66 8.92
N ARG A 115 11.26 7.46 8.58
CA ARG A 115 11.70 7.46 7.17
C ARG A 115 11.04 6.33 6.38
N LEU A 116 10.93 5.14 6.97
CA LEU A 116 10.25 4.01 6.32
C LEU A 116 8.78 4.32 6.06
N MET A 117 8.07 4.87 7.05
CA MET A 117 6.66 5.24 6.91
C MET A 117 6.45 6.36 5.88
N ARG A 118 7.34 7.36 5.81
CA ARG A 118 7.29 8.37 4.74
C ARG A 118 7.43 7.75 3.36
N ARG A 119 8.36 6.80 3.17
CA ARG A 119 8.51 6.11 1.88
C ARG A 119 7.28 5.28 1.50
N VAL A 120 6.64 4.63 2.47
CA VAL A 120 5.38 3.90 2.23
C VAL A 120 4.26 4.87 1.83
N ASP A 121 4.12 5.97 2.56
CA ASP A 121 3.11 7.01 2.29
C ASP A 121 3.27 7.61 0.88
N GLU A 122 4.49 7.99 0.51
CA GLU A 122 4.83 8.50 -0.83
C GLU A 122 4.48 7.48 -1.93
N LEU A 123 4.80 6.20 -1.70
CA LEU A 123 4.46 5.13 -2.63
C LEU A 123 2.95 4.95 -2.77
N LEU A 124 2.19 4.98 -1.67
CA LEU A 124 0.73 4.91 -1.69
C LEU A 124 0.11 6.10 -2.43
N CYS A 125 0.62 7.32 -2.24
CA CYS A 125 0.20 8.50 -3.00
C CYS A 125 0.38 8.26 -4.50
N ARG A 126 1.56 7.78 -4.89
CA ARG A 126 1.87 7.51 -6.30
C ARG A 126 0.99 6.41 -6.89
N LEU A 127 0.84 5.27 -6.21
CA LEU A 127 -0.01 4.17 -6.68
C LEU A 127 -1.48 4.61 -6.78
N SER A 128 -2.00 5.33 -5.77
CA SER A 128 -3.39 5.81 -5.78
C SER A 128 -3.71 6.78 -6.92
N SER A 129 -2.70 7.55 -7.37
CA SER A 129 -2.86 8.47 -8.49
C SER A 129 -3.18 7.76 -9.81
N ARG A 130 -2.70 6.52 -9.97
CA ARG A 130 -2.90 5.68 -11.17
C ARG A 130 -4.25 4.98 -11.20
N VAL A 131 -4.74 4.56 -10.03
CA VAL A 131 -6.05 3.91 -9.91
C VAL A 131 -7.19 4.91 -10.20
N THR A 132 -7.06 6.22 -9.98
CA THR A 132 -8.22 7.09 -10.23
C THR A 132 -7.88 8.46 -10.77
N ASN A 133 -8.51 8.79 -11.90
CA ASN A 133 -8.58 10.14 -12.46
C ASN A 133 -9.49 11.07 -11.63
N SER A 134 -10.25 10.54 -10.67
CA SER A 134 -11.08 11.33 -9.76
C SER A 134 -10.31 11.69 -8.48
N PRO A 135 -10.07 12.99 -8.20
CA PRO A 135 -9.34 13.43 -7.02
C PRO A 135 -10.04 13.12 -5.68
N ILE A 136 -11.35 12.83 -5.69
CA ILE A 136 -12.15 12.54 -4.49
C ILE A 136 -11.92 11.10 -3.97
N LYS A 137 -11.24 10.25 -4.76
CA LYS A 137 -10.98 8.84 -4.44
C LYS A 137 -9.50 8.52 -4.31
N ARG A 138 -8.65 9.50 -3.98
CA ARG A 138 -7.21 9.27 -3.86
C ARG A 138 -6.80 9.12 -2.40
N TYR A 139 -5.79 8.31 -2.19
CA TYR A 139 -5.10 8.27 -0.91
C TYR A 139 -4.50 9.65 -0.62
N THR A 140 -4.70 10.11 0.61
CA THR A 140 -4.16 11.39 1.10
C THR A 140 -3.03 11.08 2.07
N SER A 141 -1.89 11.73 1.83
CA SER A 141 -0.69 11.59 2.66
C SER A 141 -1.00 11.90 4.13
N ILE A 142 -0.37 11.15 5.03
CA ILE A 142 -0.42 11.33 6.48
C ILE A 142 0.77 12.14 7.04
N PHE A 143 1.60 12.73 6.17
CA PHE A 143 2.87 13.36 6.52
C PHE A 143 3.03 14.83 6.10
#